data_AF-A0A7C3Y6M1-F1
#
_entry.id   AF-A0A7C3Y6M1-F1
#
_cell.length_a   1.000
_cell.length_b   1.000
_cell.length_c   1.000
_cell.angle_alpha   90.00
_cell.angle_beta   90.00
_cell.angle_gamma   90.00
#
_symmetry.space_group_name_H-M   'P 1'
#
loop_
_entity.id
_entity.type
_entity.pdbx_description
1 polymer ?
#
loop_
_entity_poly.entity_id
_entity_poly.type
_entity_poly.pdbx_seq_one_letter_code
_entity_poly.pdbx_strand_id
1 'polypeptide(L)'
;MSQHQKFIEIPRRAVPGYLVNIIGCRYSPSNNEAWKDIPPGHRFLLYFHGMADKVPYEDTGMDREQRQLLNKAIENADWEYFRSFNPTITDILNPLQNRKLQALRACSGMGKTGKDLLKAINERLRIKVSQNDWQAEAELISPLATGLGNPHAVENGFAFLTPYGLPYIAGSGVKGVFRRAAEELALFHQVDLNERAGQPVWTLAHVWVLMGFDENSAFFSKPKKPAAPDWLEAYKCWLKKLNSKPCPLLEAWIAEIKSQLPEKAQKWSAPELLRALVQPENESVRRSIHWQGLLSFEDAWPDNTAELMVDIMNPHHKEYYEGKTTPHDAENPVPIFFLALAPGTVFTFQCRALPGRSNIKNEIGDWKTLLDKAFCYAMKWLGFGAKTAVGYGQFKENDQKICRPGSPSPAENDSRAQHNQETWFDAYVTYNSGGGGKIEATTSTGKKADLIGLDNIKKAISESLHNKLLVNKKPIKNAVVIVKKVGNRYEIVKVEEKTN
;
A
#
# COMPACT_ATOMS: atom_id res chain seq x y z
N MET A 1 7.58 -24.04 21.94
CA MET A 1 7.66 -24.61 20.58
C MET A 1 8.97 -25.38 20.48
N SER A 2 8.93 -26.65 20.10
CA SER A 2 10.10 -27.51 19.93
C SER A 2 11.06 -26.90 18.90
N GLN A 3 12.38 -26.90 19.16
CA GLN A 3 13.41 -26.38 18.25
C GLN A 3 13.51 -27.13 16.91
N HIS A 4 12.72 -28.20 16.70
CA HIS A 4 12.79 -29.08 15.53
C HIS A 4 11.53 -29.08 14.66
N GLN A 5 10.53 -28.27 14.99
CA GLN A 5 9.29 -28.18 14.21
C GLN A 5 9.50 -27.23 13.02
N LYS A 6 9.58 -27.79 11.82
CA LYS A 6 9.63 -27.04 10.55
C LYS A 6 8.25 -27.03 9.90
N PHE A 7 8.05 -26.20 8.88
CA PHE A 7 6.78 -26.10 8.16
C PHE A 7 7.01 -26.25 6.66
N ILE A 8 6.14 -27.02 6.01
CA ILE A 8 6.02 -27.05 4.55
C ILE A 8 4.74 -26.35 4.13
N GLU A 9 4.78 -25.69 2.98
CA GLU A 9 3.65 -25.00 2.41
C GLU A 9 3.02 -25.89 1.33
N ILE A 10 1.77 -26.31 1.54
CA ILE A 10 0.97 -27.04 0.55
C ILE A 10 -0.20 -26.18 0.06
N PRO A 11 -0.63 -26.25 -1.21
CA PRO A 11 -1.75 -25.44 -1.70
C PRO A 11 -3.02 -25.61 -0.84
N ARG A 12 -3.68 -24.50 -0.46
CA ARG A 12 -4.88 -24.54 0.41
C ARG A 12 -6.03 -25.32 -0.19
N ARG A 13 -6.76 -25.97 0.72
CA ARG A 13 -7.77 -26.98 0.44
C ARG A 13 -9.20 -26.54 0.80
N ALA A 14 -9.67 -25.38 0.34
CA ALA A 14 -11.02 -24.87 0.67
C ALA A 14 -11.89 -24.52 -0.55
N VAL A 15 -13.16 -24.95 -0.51
CA VAL A 15 -14.25 -24.53 -1.42
C VAL A 15 -15.51 -24.31 -0.56
N PRO A 16 -16.27 -23.21 -0.74
CA PRO A 16 -17.53 -23.03 -0.02
C PRO A 16 -18.55 -24.11 -0.33
N GLY A 17 -19.29 -24.55 0.70
CA GLY A 17 -20.22 -25.68 0.60
C GLY A 17 -21.24 -25.58 -0.54
N TYR A 18 -21.72 -24.38 -0.87
CA TYR A 18 -22.70 -24.19 -1.96
C TYR A 18 -22.10 -24.33 -3.38
N LEU A 19 -20.77 -24.27 -3.54
CA LEU A 19 -20.11 -24.52 -4.83
C LEU A 19 -19.73 -26.00 -5.02
N VAL A 20 -19.65 -26.78 -3.94
CA VAL A 20 -19.29 -28.21 -4.00
C VAL A 20 -20.22 -28.98 -4.94
N ASN A 21 -21.50 -28.62 -4.97
CA ASN A 21 -22.48 -29.25 -5.86
C ASN A 21 -22.33 -28.86 -7.34
N ILE A 22 -21.58 -27.79 -7.65
CA ILE A 22 -21.41 -27.25 -9.01
C ILE A 22 -20.04 -27.66 -9.59
N ILE A 23 -18.97 -27.55 -8.80
CA ILE A 23 -17.60 -27.83 -9.26
C ILE A 23 -17.01 -29.12 -8.69
N GLY A 24 -17.73 -29.82 -7.81
CA GLY A 24 -17.23 -31.00 -7.09
C GLY A 24 -16.23 -30.65 -5.99
N CYS A 25 -15.64 -31.67 -5.38
CA CYS A 25 -14.58 -31.53 -4.37
C CYS A 25 -13.17 -31.29 -4.99
N ARG A 26 -13.08 -31.06 -6.30
CA ARG A 26 -11.83 -30.87 -7.05
C ARG A 26 -12.07 -29.92 -8.23
N TYR A 27 -11.22 -28.91 -8.42
CA TYR A 27 -11.13 -28.23 -9.70
C TYR A 27 -10.34 -29.11 -10.68
N SER A 28 -10.95 -29.53 -11.79
CA SER A 28 -10.28 -30.23 -12.90
C SER A 28 -10.46 -29.42 -14.19
N PRO A 29 -9.38 -28.84 -14.76
CA PRO A 29 -9.47 -28.01 -15.96
C PRO A 29 -10.06 -28.74 -17.18
N SER A 30 -9.93 -30.07 -17.21
CA SER A 30 -10.31 -30.91 -18.35
C SER A 30 -11.74 -31.45 -18.30
N ASN A 31 -12.45 -31.32 -17.17
CA ASN A 31 -13.59 -32.20 -16.88
C ASN A 31 -14.90 -31.51 -16.48
N ASN A 32 -15.06 -30.22 -16.74
CA ASN A 32 -16.31 -29.53 -16.43
C ASN A 32 -16.62 -28.52 -17.54
N GLU A 33 -17.81 -28.54 -18.14
CA GLU A 33 -18.25 -27.45 -19.03
C GLU A 33 -18.99 -26.34 -18.25
N ALA A 34 -19.50 -26.67 -17.06
CA ALA A 34 -20.27 -25.79 -16.19
C ALA A 34 -19.48 -24.56 -15.67
N TRP A 35 -18.14 -24.58 -15.70
CA TRP A 35 -17.35 -23.40 -15.31
C TRP A 35 -17.56 -22.22 -16.26
N LYS A 36 -17.96 -22.47 -17.51
CA LYS A 36 -18.23 -21.45 -18.52
C LYS A 36 -19.47 -20.61 -18.21
N ASP A 37 -20.30 -21.02 -17.24
CA ASP A 37 -21.51 -20.31 -16.82
C ASP A 37 -21.39 -19.65 -15.44
N ILE A 38 -20.35 -19.97 -14.68
CA ILE A 38 -20.05 -19.35 -13.38
C ILE A 38 -19.63 -17.88 -13.59
N PRO A 39 -19.99 -16.87 -12.79
CA PRO A 39 -19.51 -15.49 -13.03
C PRO A 39 -17.97 -15.38 -12.92
N PRO A 40 -17.29 -14.45 -13.63
CA PRO A 40 -15.82 -14.37 -13.63
C PRO A 40 -15.18 -14.25 -12.23
N GLY A 41 -15.82 -13.54 -11.30
CA GLY A 41 -15.38 -13.45 -9.89
C GLY A 41 -15.55 -14.75 -9.08
N HIS A 42 -16.30 -15.72 -9.60
CA HIS A 42 -16.52 -17.05 -9.02
C HIS A 42 -15.75 -18.15 -9.75
N ARG A 43 -15.41 -17.95 -11.05
CA ARG A 43 -14.59 -18.88 -11.85
C ARG A 43 -13.16 -19.00 -11.33
N PHE A 44 -12.69 -17.97 -10.65
CA PHE A 44 -11.29 -17.83 -10.28
C PHE A 44 -11.14 -17.45 -8.82
N LEU A 45 -11.12 -18.44 -7.91
CA LEU A 45 -10.62 -18.31 -6.53
C LEU A 45 -11.63 -17.87 -5.46
N LEU A 46 -12.38 -18.83 -4.90
CA LEU A 46 -12.43 -18.87 -3.44
C LEU A 46 -11.12 -19.50 -2.92
N TYR A 47 -9.97 -18.89 -3.26
CA TYR A 47 -8.64 -19.10 -2.66
C TYR A 47 -7.69 -20.17 -3.21
N PHE A 48 -7.58 -20.35 -4.53
CA PHE A 48 -6.73 -21.41 -5.05
C PHE A 48 -5.30 -20.98 -5.46
N HIS A 49 -4.32 -21.76 -4.98
CA HIS A 49 -2.88 -21.77 -5.26
C HIS A 49 -2.00 -20.69 -4.60
N GLY A 50 -2.53 -19.50 -4.29
CA GLY A 50 -1.71 -18.42 -3.73
C GLY A 50 -1.42 -18.54 -2.23
N MET A 51 -2.31 -19.20 -1.48
CA MET A 51 -2.19 -19.29 -0.04
C MET A 51 -1.98 -20.73 0.36
N ALA A 52 -0.78 -21.07 0.77
CA ALA A 52 -0.47 -22.39 1.23
C ALA A 52 -0.90 -22.58 2.70
N ASP A 53 -1.27 -23.79 3.06
CA ASP A 53 -1.34 -24.22 4.45
C ASP A 53 0.09 -24.52 4.92
N LYS A 54 0.47 -23.97 6.08
CA LYS A 54 1.69 -24.34 6.76
C LYS A 54 1.44 -25.64 7.51
N VAL A 55 1.91 -26.75 6.96
CA VAL A 55 1.85 -28.05 7.62
C VAL A 55 3.14 -28.23 8.42
N PRO A 56 3.06 -28.36 9.75
CA PRO A 56 4.23 -28.67 10.55
C PRO A 56 4.75 -30.08 10.21
N TYR A 57 6.07 -30.23 10.20
CA TYR A 57 6.75 -31.52 10.14
C TYR A 57 7.98 -31.51 11.07
N GLU A 58 8.40 -32.69 11.50
CA GLU A 58 9.60 -32.87 12.30
C GLU A 58 10.79 -33.17 11.36
N ASP A 59 11.84 -32.36 11.43
CA ASP A 59 13.08 -32.55 10.62
C ASP A 59 14.12 -33.42 11.36
N THR A 60 13.71 -34.11 12.41
CA THR A 60 14.59 -35.02 13.15
C THR A 60 14.85 -36.29 12.35
N GLY A 61 16.03 -36.38 11.73
CA GLY A 61 16.52 -37.60 11.09
C GLY A 61 16.52 -37.61 9.56
N MET A 62 16.18 -36.50 8.88
CA MET A 62 16.27 -36.46 7.42
C MET A 62 17.70 -36.32 6.92
N ASP A 63 18.10 -37.22 6.03
CA ASP A 63 19.37 -37.12 5.31
C ASP A 63 19.33 -36.04 4.21
N ARG A 64 20.48 -35.82 3.55
CA ARG A 64 20.62 -34.77 2.52
C ARG A 64 19.77 -35.04 1.29
N GLU A 65 19.58 -36.32 0.93
CA GLU A 65 18.85 -36.74 -0.26
C GLU A 65 17.34 -36.61 -0.05
N GLN A 66 16.85 -37.03 1.11
CA GLN A 66 15.47 -36.83 1.56
C GLN A 66 15.09 -35.34 1.59
N ARG A 67 15.99 -34.46 2.04
CA ARG A 67 15.77 -33.00 2.00
C ARG A 67 15.72 -32.45 0.58
N GLN A 68 16.55 -32.96 -0.34
CA GLN A 68 16.51 -32.55 -1.74
C GLN A 68 15.23 -33.02 -2.43
N LEU A 69 14.79 -34.24 -2.17
CA LEU A 69 13.52 -34.78 -2.65
C LEU A 69 12.33 -33.96 -2.13
N LEU A 70 12.32 -33.61 -0.83
CA LEU A 70 11.29 -32.75 -0.24
C LEU A 70 11.29 -31.37 -0.89
N ASN A 71 12.44 -30.73 -1.07
CA ASN A 71 12.53 -29.42 -1.74
C ASN A 71 12.04 -29.49 -3.19
N LYS A 72 12.40 -30.54 -3.92
CA LYS A 72 11.95 -30.77 -5.30
C LYS A 72 10.45 -31.04 -5.37
N ALA A 73 9.88 -31.76 -4.39
CA ALA A 73 8.44 -31.98 -4.28
C ALA A 73 7.70 -30.68 -3.94
N ILE A 74 8.27 -29.81 -3.08
CA ILE A 74 7.77 -28.46 -2.79
C ILE A 74 7.75 -27.60 -4.05
N GLU A 75 8.85 -27.57 -4.80
CA GLU A 75 8.96 -26.80 -6.04
C GLU A 75 7.95 -27.28 -7.11
N ASN A 76 7.72 -28.58 -7.21
CA ASN A 76 6.83 -29.17 -8.21
C ASN A 76 5.38 -29.36 -7.75
N ALA A 77 5.05 -29.01 -6.51
CA ALA A 77 3.75 -29.28 -5.88
C ALA A 77 3.30 -30.76 -6.02
N ASP A 78 4.21 -31.70 -5.72
CA ASP A 78 3.99 -33.14 -5.88
C ASP A 78 3.09 -33.72 -4.76
N TRP A 79 1.81 -33.91 -5.08
CA TRP A 79 0.80 -34.43 -4.15
C TRP A 79 0.95 -35.91 -3.80
N GLU A 80 1.56 -36.72 -4.66
CA GLU A 80 1.84 -38.12 -4.33
C GLU A 80 2.96 -38.19 -3.30
N TYR A 81 3.99 -37.37 -3.50
CA TYR A 81 5.04 -37.18 -2.50
C TYR A 81 4.47 -36.66 -1.18
N PHE A 82 3.66 -35.60 -1.17
CA PHE A 82 3.11 -35.07 0.08
C PHE A 82 2.22 -36.07 0.85
N ARG A 83 1.41 -36.87 0.15
CA ARG A 83 0.56 -37.91 0.76
C ARG A 83 1.39 -39.01 1.43
N SER A 84 2.49 -39.42 0.79
CA SER A 84 3.41 -40.41 1.37
C SER A 84 4.25 -39.82 2.51
N PHE A 85 4.64 -38.55 2.40
CA PHE A 85 5.47 -37.84 3.37
C PHE A 85 4.75 -37.58 4.69
N ASN A 86 3.47 -37.21 4.64
CA ASN A 86 2.65 -37.04 5.84
C ASN A 86 1.22 -37.51 5.53
N PRO A 87 0.76 -38.64 6.10
CA PRO A 87 -0.57 -39.20 5.83
C PRO A 87 -1.74 -38.27 6.20
N THR A 88 -1.51 -37.26 7.04
CA THR A 88 -2.52 -36.23 7.37
C THR A 88 -2.67 -35.19 6.25
N ILE A 89 -1.72 -35.12 5.31
CA ILE A 89 -1.84 -34.37 4.07
C ILE A 89 -2.71 -35.17 3.11
N THR A 90 -3.91 -34.67 2.88
CA THR A 90 -4.86 -35.24 1.93
C THR A 90 -5.04 -34.28 0.75
N ASP A 91 -5.25 -34.80 -0.45
CA ASP A 91 -5.65 -34.03 -1.64
C ASP A 91 -7.16 -33.71 -1.64
N ILE A 92 -7.89 -34.18 -0.61
CA ILE A 92 -9.32 -34.03 -0.46
C ILE A 92 -9.62 -32.64 0.10
N LEU A 93 -10.33 -31.82 -0.68
CA LEU A 93 -10.88 -30.54 -0.21
C LEU A 93 -11.89 -30.80 0.91
N ASN A 94 -11.65 -30.20 2.09
CA ASN A 94 -12.65 -30.22 3.14
C ASN A 94 -13.72 -29.17 2.81
N PRO A 95 -14.99 -29.56 2.66
CA PRO A 95 -16.06 -28.58 2.49
C PRO A 95 -16.07 -27.68 3.72
N LEU A 96 -15.98 -26.38 3.51
CA LEU A 96 -16.13 -25.41 4.60
C LEU A 96 -17.55 -25.60 5.16
N GLN A 97 -17.66 -26.18 6.36
CA GLN A 97 -18.92 -26.37 7.06
C GLN A 97 -19.49 -25.00 7.47
N ASN A 98 -20.12 -24.33 6.50
CA ASN A 98 -21.04 -23.21 6.65
C ASN A 98 -20.79 -22.18 7.77
N ARG A 99 -19.59 -21.57 7.82
CA ARG A 99 -19.45 -20.24 8.42
C ARG A 99 -18.58 -19.40 7.49
N LYS A 100 -19.17 -18.42 6.77
CA LYS A 100 -18.46 -17.48 5.87
C LYS A 100 -17.14 -16.97 6.49
N LEU A 101 -17.14 -16.73 7.80
CA LEU A 101 -15.98 -16.38 8.61
C LEU A 101 -14.79 -17.36 8.52
N GLN A 102 -15.02 -18.68 8.60
CA GLN A 102 -13.94 -19.67 8.51
C GLN A 102 -13.31 -19.68 7.12
N ALA A 103 -14.13 -19.51 6.07
CA ALA A 103 -13.66 -19.35 4.70
C ALA A 103 -12.78 -18.11 4.54
N LEU A 104 -13.18 -16.98 5.13
CA LEU A 104 -12.41 -15.74 5.09
C LEU A 104 -11.11 -15.84 5.92
N ARG A 105 -11.17 -16.46 7.10
CA ARG A 105 -10.00 -16.67 7.97
C ARG A 105 -8.98 -17.62 7.37
N ALA A 106 -9.44 -18.62 6.61
CA ALA A 106 -8.55 -19.49 5.88
C ALA A 106 -7.73 -18.72 4.84
N CYS A 107 -7.91 -17.40 4.68
CA CYS A 107 -7.37 -16.62 3.57
C CYS A 107 -6.79 -15.29 3.97
N SER A 108 -6.71 -15.04 5.27
CA SER A 108 -5.95 -13.92 5.83
C SER A 108 -4.45 -14.06 5.58
N GLY A 109 -3.93 -15.30 5.59
CA GLY A 109 -2.50 -15.56 5.35
C GLY A 109 -2.19 -15.63 3.85
N MET A 110 -1.59 -14.58 3.28
CA MET A 110 -1.19 -14.43 1.88
C MET A 110 -0.32 -15.57 1.30
N GLY A 111 0.37 -16.36 2.15
CA GLY A 111 1.25 -17.47 1.74
C GLY A 111 2.58 -17.01 1.11
N LYS A 112 3.58 -17.91 0.98
CA LYS A 112 4.87 -17.58 0.35
C LYS A 112 4.69 -17.20 -1.13
N THR A 113 3.88 -17.94 -1.87
CA THR A 113 3.63 -17.66 -3.30
C THR A 113 3.06 -16.25 -3.52
N GLY A 114 2.05 -15.84 -2.73
CA GLY A 114 1.52 -14.48 -2.80
C GLY A 114 2.58 -13.42 -2.48
N LYS A 115 3.40 -13.66 -1.44
CA LYS A 115 4.50 -12.76 -1.05
C LYS A 115 5.60 -12.69 -2.13
N ASP A 116 5.97 -13.80 -2.74
CA ASP A 116 6.97 -13.86 -3.81
C ASP A 116 6.48 -13.16 -5.09
N LEU A 117 5.19 -13.31 -5.44
CA LEU A 117 4.59 -12.60 -6.56
C LEU A 117 4.50 -11.08 -6.31
N LEU A 118 4.14 -10.65 -5.10
CA LEU A 118 4.17 -9.23 -4.72
C LEU A 118 5.59 -8.67 -4.81
N LYS A 119 6.59 -9.42 -4.34
CA LYS A 119 8.00 -9.05 -4.48
C LYS A 119 8.35 -8.85 -5.97
N ALA A 120 8.05 -9.83 -6.82
CA ALA A 120 8.37 -9.79 -8.24
C ALA A 120 7.66 -8.65 -9.01
N ILE A 121 6.39 -8.37 -8.68
CA ILE A 121 5.65 -7.25 -9.29
C ILE A 121 6.25 -5.90 -8.87
N ASN A 122 6.54 -5.71 -7.58
CA ASN A 122 7.15 -4.47 -7.11
C ASN A 122 8.54 -4.25 -7.72
N GLU A 123 9.36 -5.31 -7.84
CA GLU A 123 10.65 -5.25 -8.54
C GLU A 123 10.48 -4.84 -10.02
N ARG A 124 9.53 -5.44 -10.73
CA ARG A 124 9.24 -5.09 -12.13
C ARG A 124 8.83 -3.62 -12.28
N LEU A 125 7.97 -3.13 -11.39
CA LEU A 125 7.53 -1.74 -11.42
C LEU A 125 8.68 -0.79 -11.11
N ARG A 126 9.54 -1.12 -10.14
CA ARG A 126 10.75 -0.34 -9.85
C ARG A 126 11.70 -0.23 -11.05
N ILE A 127 11.87 -1.32 -11.81
CA ILE A 127 12.71 -1.32 -13.03
C ILE A 127 12.09 -0.46 -14.16
N LYS A 128 10.76 -0.42 -14.25
CA LYS A 128 10.04 0.32 -15.30
C LYS A 128 10.08 1.84 -15.09
N VAL A 129 10.26 2.32 -13.86
CA VAL A 129 10.21 3.74 -13.51
C VAL A 129 11.38 4.51 -14.11
N SER A 130 11.06 5.57 -14.84
CA SER A 130 12.02 6.55 -15.35
C SER A 130 12.30 7.65 -14.32
N GLN A 131 13.45 8.32 -14.43
CA GLN A 131 13.73 9.56 -13.69
C GLN A 131 12.68 10.66 -13.92
N ASN A 132 11.97 10.62 -15.04
CA ASN A 132 10.91 11.57 -15.37
C ASN A 132 9.53 11.19 -14.80
N ASP A 133 9.38 10.00 -14.23
CA ASP A 133 8.13 9.58 -13.59
C ASP A 133 8.05 10.09 -12.14
N TRP A 134 6.84 10.10 -11.60
CA TRP A 134 6.58 10.37 -10.20
C TRP A 134 6.39 9.05 -9.45
N GLN A 135 6.99 8.96 -8.27
CA GLN A 135 6.87 7.80 -7.38
C GLN A 135 6.86 8.27 -5.93
N ALA A 136 5.99 7.65 -5.13
CA ALA A 136 6.01 7.79 -3.68
C ALA A 136 5.72 6.45 -3.01
N GLU A 137 6.27 6.24 -1.82
CA GLU A 137 5.94 5.12 -0.95
C GLU A 137 5.16 5.61 0.28
N ALA A 138 4.19 4.83 0.73
CA ALA A 138 3.44 5.14 1.94
C ALA A 138 3.05 3.86 2.69
N GLU A 139 3.09 3.92 4.02
CA GLU A 139 2.70 2.81 4.89
C GLU A 139 1.20 2.88 5.17
N LEU A 140 0.50 1.76 5.01
CA LEU A 140 -0.91 1.62 5.36
C LEU A 140 -1.06 1.57 6.88
N ILE A 141 -1.83 2.49 7.48
CA ILE A 141 -1.98 2.60 8.95
C ILE A 141 -3.35 2.16 9.48
N SER A 142 -4.31 1.92 8.59
CA SER A 142 -5.64 1.41 8.93
C SER A 142 -6.01 0.26 7.98
N PRO A 143 -7.01 -0.58 8.31
CA PRO A 143 -7.46 -1.60 7.37
C PRO A 143 -7.83 -0.99 6.02
N LEU A 144 -7.44 -1.64 4.93
CA LEU A 144 -7.78 -1.19 3.57
C LEU A 144 -8.80 -2.15 2.97
N ALA A 145 -9.95 -1.63 2.58
CA ALA A 145 -10.94 -2.36 1.79
C ALA A 145 -10.94 -1.82 0.35
N THR A 146 -10.76 -2.67 -0.64
CA THR A 146 -10.85 -2.29 -2.07
C THR A 146 -11.88 -3.17 -2.75
N GLY A 147 -12.56 -2.67 -3.80
CA GLY A 147 -13.47 -3.51 -4.59
C GLY A 147 -14.67 -4.10 -3.84
N LEU A 148 -15.14 -3.47 -2.76
CA LEU A 148 -16.30 -3.95 -1.98
C LEU A 148 -17.59 -4.11 -2.82
N GLY A 149 -17.71 -3.34 -3.91
CA GLY A 149 -18.84 -3.44 -4.85
C GLY A 149 -18.69 -4.52 -5.93
N ASN A 150 -17.58 -5.27 -5.95
CA ASN A 150 -17.39 -6.34 -6.92
C ASN A 150 -18.31 -7.53 -6.60
N PRO A 151 -18.96 -8.15 -7.61
CA PRO A 151 -19.78 -9.33 -7.39
C PRO A 151 -18.96 -10.45 -6.73
N HIS A 152 -19.39 -10.87 -5.54
CA HIS A 152 -18.69 -11.91 -4.79
C HIS A 152 -19.69 -12.76 -4.00
N ALA A 153 -19.34 -14.03 -3.76
CA ALA A 153 -20.27 -14.97 -3.14
C ALA A 153 -20.55 -14.71 -1.66
N VAL A 154 -19.72 -13.90 -1.00
CA VAL A 154 -19.99 -13.38 0.36
C VAL A 154 -20.61 -11.97 0.34
N GLU A 155 -21.15 -11.53 -0.79
CA GLU A 155 -21.82 -10.23 -1.04
C GLU A 155 -20.89 -9.01 -1.00
N ASN A 156 -19.77 -9.07 -0.27
CA ASN A 156 -18.71 -8.06 -0.29
C ASN A 156 -17.49 -8.59 -1.06
N GLY A 157 -17.17 -7.96 -2.18
CA GLY A 157 -15.98 -8.27 -2.95
C GLY A 157 -14.70 -7.70 -2.34
N PHE A 158 -13.55 -8.16 -2.81
CA PHE A 158 -12.27 -7.48 -2.61
C PHE A 158 -11.55 -7.38 -3.96
N ALA A 159 -10.79 -6.31 -4.21
CA ALA A 159 -10.06 -6.19 -5.47
C ALA A 159 -8.79 -7.04 -5.43
N PHE A 160 -8.78 -8.11 -6.23
CA PHE A 160 -7.64 -8.98 -6.45
C PHE A 160 -7.23 -8.96 -7.93
N LEU A 161 -5.93 -8.99 -8.20
CA LEU A 161 -5.43 -9.18 -9.56
C LEU A 161 -5.77 -10.59 -10.03
N THR A 162 -6.58 -10.69 -11.08
CA THR A 162 -6.90 -11.97 -11.72
C THR A 162 -5.78 -12.41 -12.66
N PRO A 163 -5.36 -13.70 -12.66
CA PRO A 163 -5.81 -14.83 -11.83
C PRO A 163 -4.94 -15.07 -10.58
N TYR A 164 -4.11 -14.10 -10.17
CA TYR A 164 -3.05 -14.29 -9.16
C TYR A 164 -3.52 -14.11 -7.71
N GLY A 165 -4.70 -13.51 -7.47
CA GLY A 165 -5.23 -13.32 -6.13
C GLY A 165 -4.48 -12.26 -5.30
N LEU A 166 -3.77 -11.34 -5.95
CA LEU A 166 -2.97 -10.33 -5.26
C LEU A 166 -3.78 -9.08 -4.94
N PRO A 167 -3.78 -8.60 -3.69
CA PRO A 167 -4.48 -7.37 -3.32
C PRO A 167 -3.80 -6.17 -3.97
N TYR A 168 -4.60 -5.23 -4.44
CA TYR A 168 -4.10 -4.00 -5.05
C TYR A 168 -5.11 -2.86 -4.93
N ILE A 169 -4.63 -1.64 -5.17
CA ILE A 169 -5.48 -0.47 -5.42
C ILE A 169 -5.41 -0.18 -6.91
N ALA A 170 -6.55 -0.25 -7.60
CA ALA A 170 -6.60 0.04 -9.03
C ALA A 170 -6.12 1.47 -9.33
N GLY A 171 -5.34 1.64 -10.40
CA GLY A 171 -4.78 2.92 -10.82
C GLY A 171 -5.86 3.97 -11.13
N SER A 172 -7.06 3.53 -11.55
CA SER A 172 -8.23 4.40 -11.67
C SER A 172 -8.72 4.94 -10.32
N GLY A 173 -8.71 4.09 -9.28
CA GLY A 173 -9.00 4.48 -7.90
C GLY A 173 -7.94 5.43 -7.34
N VAL A 174 -6.66 5.14 -7.58
CA VAL A 174 -5.55 6.04 -7.23
C VAL A 174 -5.75 7.41 -7.91
N LYS A 175 -5.95 7.43 -9.24
CA LYS A 175 -6.19 8.65 -10.01
C LYS A 175 -7.41 9.41 -9.50
N GLY A 176 -8.49 8.71 -9.12
CA GLY A 176 -9.69 9.31 -8.56
C GLY A 176 -9.42 10.06 -7.25
N VAL A 177 -8.68 9.45 -6.33
CA VAL A 177 -8.27 10.09 -5.06
C VAL A 177 -7.36 11.30 -5.32
N PHE A 178 -6.38 11.16 -6.21
CA PHE A 178 -5.50 12.27 -6.58
C PHE A 178 -6.23 13.42 -7.26
N ARG A 179 -7.18 13.13 -8.17
CA ARG A 179 -8.06 14.13 -8.75
C ARG A 179 -8.83 14.86 -7.67
N ARG A 180 -9.44 14.12 -6.74
CA ARG A 180 -10.22 14.72 -5.66
C ARG A 180 -9.38 15.64 -4.77
N ALA A 181 -8.19 15.19 -4.37
CA ALA A 181 -7.23 16.01 -3.63
C ALA A 181 -6.82 17.26 -4.42
N ALA A 182 -6.52 17.11 -5.71
CA ALA A 182 -6.15 18.22 -6.57
C ALA A 182 -7.29 19.24 -6.75
N GLU A 183 -8.54 18.80 -6.87
CA GLU A 183 -9.72 19.66 -6.91
C GLU A 183 -9.95 20.39 -5.59
N GLU A 184 -9.79 19.72 -4.45
CA GLU A 184 -9.91 20.34 -3.13
C GLU A 184 -8.81 21.37 -2.89
N LEU A 185 -7.56 21.03 -3.23
CA LEU A 185 -6.42 21.95 -3.18
C LEU A 185 -6.62 23.15 -4.12
N ALA A 186 -7.14 22.91 -5.33
CA ALA A 186 -7.38 23.94 -6.32
C ALA A 186 -8.50 24.89 -5.93
N LEU A 187 -9.54 24.48 -5.20
CA LEU A 187 -10.71 25.32 -4.93
C LEU A 187 -10.79 25.85 -3.50
N PHE A 188 -10.39 25.06 -2.50
CA PHE A 188 -10.58 25.39 -1.09
C PHE A 188 -9.29 25.80 -0.37
N HIS A 189 -8.13 25.33 -0.82
CA HIS A 189 -6.85 25.59 -0.14
C HIS A 189 -5.89 26.51 -0.92
N GLN A 190 -6.43 27.38 -1.78
CA GLN A 190 -5.62 28.34 -2.53
C GLN A 190 -4.81 29.33 -1.66
N VAL A 191 -5.07 29.36 -0.34
CA VAL A 191 -4.58 30.41 0.57
C VAL A 191 -3.68 29.88 1.71
N ASP A 192 -3.72 28.57 2.06
CA ASP A 192 -3.16 28.12 3.35
C ASP A 192 -1.92 27.21 3.30
N LEU A 193 -1.42 26.82 2.12
CA LEU A 193 -0.15 26.08 2.02
C LEU A 193 0.98 26.99 1.56
N ASN A 194 1.29 27.96 2.42
CA ASN A 194 2.45 28.84 2.41
C ASN A 194 2.79 29.49 1.05
N GLU A 195 2.65 30.81 1.01
CA GLU A 195 3.40 31.74 0.18
C GLU A 195 4.93 31.64 0.40
N ARG A 196 5.51 30.44 0.41
CA ARG A 196 6.91 30.26 0.06
C ARG A 196 6.98 30.58 -1.43
N ALA A 197 7.23 31.84 -1.71
CA ALA A 197 7.37 32.41 -3.05
C ALA A 197 8.07 31.40 -3.97
N GLY A 198 7.34 30.88 -4.96
CA GLY A 198 7.89 30.01 -6.01
C GLY A 198 7.46 28.53 -5.99
N GLN A 199 6.68 28.04 -5.02
CA GLN A 199 6.18 26.66 -5.10
C GLN A 199 4.94 26.50 -6.01
N PRO A 200 4.82 25.39 -6.76
CA PRO A 200 3.66 25.17 -7.62
C PRO A 200 2.39 24.93 -6.81
N VAL A 201 1.26 25.45 -7.29
CA VAL A 201 -0.06 25.37 -6.65
C VAL A 201 -1.06 24.76 -7.63
N TRP A 202 -1.94 23.90 -7.13
CA TRP A 202 -3.02 23.33 -7.94
C TRP A 202 -3.98 24.42 -8.40
N THR A 203 -4.33 24.39 -9.68
CA THR A 203 -5.44 25.14 -10.26
C THR A 203 -6.34 24.18 -11.02
N LEU A 204 -7.56 24.58 -11.36
CA LEU A 204 -8.42 23.73 -12.19
C LEU A 204 -7.83 23.46 -13.58
N ALA A 205 -7.01 24.39 -14.11
CA ALA A 205 -6.26 24.13 -15.35
C ALA A 205 -5.30 22.95 -15.19
N HIS A 206 -4.56 22.87 -14.06
CA HIS A 206 -3.72 21.70 -13.76
C HIS A 206 -4.55 20.42 -13.64
N VAL A 207 -5.69 20.47 -12.93
CA VAL A 207 -6.60 19.32 -12.79
C VAL A 207 -7.04 18.82 -14.17
N TRP A 208 -7.53 19.71 -15.03
CA TRP A 208 -8.00 19.31 -16.37
C TRP A 208 -6.88 18.79 -17.25
N VAL A 209 -5.76 19.50 -17.31
CA VAL A 209 -4.60 19.12 -18.13
C VAL A 209 -4.03 17.78 -17.69
N LEU A 210 -3.80 17.58 -16.39
CA LEU A 210 -3.10 16.40 -15.86
C LEU A 210 -4.05 15.21 -15.64
N MET A 211 -5.24 15.43 -15.09
CA MET A 211 -6.16 14.37 -14.68
C MET A 211 -7.27 14.09 -15.71
N GLY A 212 -7.54 15.02 -16.63
CA GLY A 212 -8.61 14.93 -17.63
C GLY A 212 -9.71 15.96 -17.38
N PHE A 213 -10.57 16.21 -18.36
CA PHE A 213 -11.80 16.96 -18.13
C PHE A 213 -12.93 15.99 -17.73
N ASP A 214 -13.72 16.34 -16.73
CA ASP A 214 -14.88 15.55 -16.28
C ASP A 214 -16.10 16.47 -16.17
N GLU A 215 -17.05 16.29 -17.08
CA GLU A 215 -18.29 17.06 -17.14
C GLU A 215 -19.20 16.87 -15.91
N ASN A 216 -18.99 15.80 -15.15
CA ASN A 216 -19.76 15.46 -13.94
C ASN A 216 -19.08 15.93 -12.65
N SER A 217 -18.02 16.74 -12.75
CA SER A 217 -17.32 17.28 -11.58
C SER A 217 -18.29 18.00 -10.63
N ALA A 218 -18.05 17.85 -9.32
CA ALA A 218 -18.98 18.34 -8.28
C ALA A 218 -19.25 19.85 -8.37
N PHE A 219 -18.30 20.64 -8.88
CA PHE A 219 -18.43 22.08 -9.04
C PHE A 219 -19.30 22.53 -10.23
N PHE A 220 -19.83 21.62 -11.03
CA PHE A 220 -20.85 21.92 -12.05
C PHE A 220 -22.29 21.70 -11.56
N SER A 221 -22.47 21.16 -10.35
CA SER A 221 -23.78 20.83 -9.80
C SER A 221 -23.99 21.48 -8.44
N LYS A 222 -25.25 21.74 -8.08
CA LYS A 222 -25.60 22.15 -6.72
C LYS A 222 -25.36 21.00 -5.72
N PRO A 223 -25.02 21.29 -4.46
CA PRO A 223 -24.85 20.25 -3.45
C PRO A 223 -26.15 19.45 -3.28
N LYS A 224 -26.04 18.12 -3.27
CA LYS A 224 -27.19 17.22 -3.06
C LYS A 224 -27.69 17.19 -1.61
N LYS A 225 -26.86 17.63 -0.65
CA LYS A 225 -27.15 17.64 0.79
C LYS A 225 -26.77 19.00 1.39
N PRO A 226 -27.55 19.54 2.35
CA PRO A 226 -27.28 20.85 2.95
C PRO A 226 -25.91 20.98 3.63
N ALA A 227 -25.39 19.89 4.21
CA ALA A 227 -24.11 19.88 4.93
C ALA A 227 -22.88 19.63 4.04
N ALA A 228 -23.06 19.42 2.73
CA ALA A 228 -21.92 19.19 1.83
C ALA A 228 -21.24 20.52 1.46
N PRO A 229 -19.91 20.54 1.22
CA PRO A 229 -19.23 21.73 0.73
C PRO A 229 -19.88 22.25 -0.56
N ASP A 230 -20.03 23.57 -0.68
CA ASP A 230 -20.56 24.18 -1.90
C ASP A 230 -19.46 24.34 -2.95
N TRP A 231 -19.28 23.28 -3.73
CA TRP A 231 -18.33 23.19 -4.84
C TRP A 231 -18.60 24.23 -5.93
N LEU A 232 -19.87 24.53 -6.19
CA LEU A 232 -20.26 25.51 -7.21
C LEU A 232 -19.89 26.92 -6.78
N GLU A 233 -20.09 27.26 -5.50
CA GLU A 233 -19.68 28.57 -4.99
C GLU A 233 -18.14 28.72 -4.96
N ALA A 234 -17.42 27.68 -4.55
CA ALA A 234 -15.95 27.69 -4.61
C ALA A 234 -15.42 27.92 -6.04
N TYR A 235 -16.03 27.29 -7.04
CA TYR A 235 -15.71 27.53 -8.45
C TYR A 235 -16.00 28.97 -8.89
N LYS A 236 -17.16 29.54 -8.51
CA LYS A 236 -17.48 30.95 -8.80
C LYS A 236 -16.48 31.91 -8.15
N CYS A 237 -16.06 31.64 -6.93
CA CYS A 237 -15.01 32.41 -6.24
C CYS A 237 -13.68 32.32 -6.98
N TRP A 238 -13.29 31.12 -7.44
CA TRP A 238 -12.10 30.93 -8.25
C TRP A 238 -12.15 31.73 -9.57
N LEU A 239 -13.28 31.71 -10.28
CA LEU A 239 -13.48 32.48 -11.51
C LEU A 239 -13.30 33.99 -11.30
N LYS A 240 -13.82 34.53 -10.20
CA LYS A 240 -13.65 35.95 -9.86
C LYS A 240 -12.16 36.32 -9.71
N LYS A 241 -11.37 35.44 -9.08
CA LYS A 241 -9.91 35.64 -8.92
C LYS A 241 -9.17 35.52 -10.25
N LEU A 242 -9.56 34.60 -11.12
CA LEU A 242 -8.92 34.40 -12.43
C LEU A 242 -8.97 35.66 -13.29
N ASN A 243 -10.06 36.42 -13.26
CA ASN A 243 -10.18 37.68 -14.01
C ASN A 243 -9.12 38.74 -13.62
N SER A 244 -8.43 38.57 -12.49
CA SER A 244 -7.39 39.50 -12.02
C SER A 244 -5.97 39.13 -12.44
N LYS A 245 -5.74 37.90 -12.95
CA LYS A 245 -4.41 37.41 -13.34
C LYS A 245 -4.47 36.45 -14.53
N PRO A 246 -3.61 36.62 -15.56
CA PRO A 246 -3.55 35.67 -16.67
C PRO A 246 -3.14 34.27 -16.20
N CYS A 247 -3.65 33.24 -16.87
CA CYS A 247 -3.32 31.84 -16.58
C CYS A 247 -2.89 31.14 -17.88
N PRO A 248 -1.58 31.17 -18.21
CA PRO A 248 -1.06 30.63 -19.47
C PRO A 248 -1.46 29.17 -19.72
N LEU A 249 -1.39 28.32 -18.69
CA LEU A 249 -1.80 26.92 -18.79
C LEU A 249 -3.27 26.75 -19.19
N LEU A 250 -4.16 27.58 -18.63
CA LEU A 250 -5.58 27.55 -18.97
C LEU A 250 -5.81 28.00 -20.40
N GLU A 251 -5.15 29.07 -20.83
CA GLU A 251 -5.26 29.61 -22.18
C GLU A 251 -4.77 28.60 -23.22
N ALA A 252 -3.62 27.95 -22.95
CA ALA A 252 -3.09 26.88 -23.78
C ALA A 252 -4.05 25.67 -23.85
N TRP A 253 -4.67 25.30 -22.72
CA TRP A 253 -5.68 24.24 -22.70
C TRP A 253 -6.93 24.61 -23.50
N ILE A 254 -7.46 25.82 -23.34
CA ILE A 254 -8.63 26.32 -24.09
C ILE A 254 -8.34 26.34 -25.59
N ALA A 255 -7.13 26.74 -26.00
CA ALA A 255 -6.73 26.74 -27.41
C ALA A 255 -6.80 25.34 -28.03
N GLU A 256 -6.41 24.30 -27.28
CA GLU A 256 -6.39 22.91 -27.77
C GLU A 256 -7.78 22.27 -27.84
N ILE A 257 -8.73 22.70 -27.00
CA ILE A 257 -10.12 22.21 -27.06
C ILE A 257 -11.02 23.06 -27.97
N LYS A 258 -10.53 24.19 -28.48
CA LYS A 258 -11.35 25.18 -29.17
C LYS A 258 -12.12 24.61 -30.36
N SER A 259 -11.51 23.75 -31.16
CA SER A 259 -12.14 23.11 -32.32
C SER A 259 -13.25 22.11 -31.96
N GLN A 260 -13.29 21.65 -30.71
CA GLN A 260 -14.30 20.72 -30.21
C GLN A 260 -15.58 21.45 -29.76
N LEU A 261 -15.49 22.76 -29.49
CA LEU A 261 -16.61 23.54 -28.99
C LEU A 261 -17.62 23.85 -30.10
N PRO A 262 -18.93 23.99 -29.79
CA PRO A 262 -19.92 24.50 -30.73
C PRO A 262 -19.53 25.88 -31.29
N GLU A 263 -19.91 26.19 -32.53
CA GLU A 263 -19.50 27.44 -33.23
C GLU A 263 -19.69 28.72 -32.39
N LYS A 264 -20.80 28.80 -31.64
CA LYS A 264 -21.06 29.93 -30.74
C LYS A 264 -20.01 30.04 -29.63
N ALA A 265 -19.60 28.91 -29.05
CA ALA A 265 -18.63 28.83 -27.96
C ALA A 265 -17.18 29.00 -28.42
N GLN A 266 -16.87 28.74 -29.70
CA GLN A 266 -15.54 29.00 -30.26
C GLN A 266 -15.15 30.48 -30.25
N LYS A 267 -16.14 31.38 -30.21
CA LYS A 267 -15.94 32.83 -30.18
C LYS A 267 -15.85 33.39 -28.75
N TRP A 268 -16.13 32.58 -27.74
CA TRP A 268 -16.07 33.02 -26.35
C TRP A 268 -14.62 33.22 -25.89
N SER A 269 -14.41 34.28 -25.11
CA SER A 269 -13.19 34.44 -24.32
C SER A 269 -13.09 33.37 -23.24
N ALA A 270 -11.89 33.15 -22.69
CA ALA A 270 -11.69 32.17 -21.62
C ALA A 270 -12.63 32.39 -20.41
N PRO A 271 -12.82 33.62 -19.89
CA PRO A 271 -13.76 33.86 -18.79
C PRO A 271 -15.23 33.64 -19.15
N GLU A 272 -15.62 33.86 -20.41
CA GLU A 272 -16.99 33.59 -20.88
C GLU A 272 -17.24 32.09 -20.98
N LEU A 273 -16.31 31.34 -21.57
CA LEU A 273 -16.39 29.89 -21.64
C LEU A 273 -16.52 29.28 -20.24
N LEU A 274 -15.64 29.66 -19.32
CA LEU A 274 -15.66 29.13 -17.96
C LEU A 274 -16.94 29.46 -17.17
N ARG A 275 -17.53 30.64 -17.40
CA ARG A 275 -18.84 31.00 -16.82
C ARG A 275 -19.98 30.18 -17.44
N ALA A 276 -19.91 29.93 -18.75
CA ALA A 276 -20.89 29.10 -19.43
C ALA A 276 -20.81 27.63 -18.96
N LEU A 277 -19.63 27.11 -18.59
CA LEU A 277 -19.49 25.72 -18.14
C LEU A 277 -20.31 25.38 -16.88
N VAL A 278 -20.74 26.32 -16.03
CA VAL A 278 -21.61 26.01 -14.87
C VAL A 278 -23.11 26.21 -15.13
N GLN A 279 -23.45 26.76 -16.29
CA GLN A 279 -24.84 27.06 -16.65
C GLN A 279 -25.53 25.78 -17.15
N PRO A 280 -26.71 25.41 -16.60
CA PRO A 280 -27.46 24.23 -17.05
C PRO A 280 -27.76 24.25 -18.56
N GLU A 281 -28.09 25.41 -19.10
CA GLU A 281 -28.40 25.61 -20.52
C GLU A 281 -27.22 25.35 -21.48
N ASN A 282 -25.99 25.31 -20.95
CA ASN A 282 -24.75 25.07 -21.71
C ASN A 282 -24.17 23.67 -21.46
N GLU A 283 -24.98 22.71 -21.03
CA GLU A 283 -24.55 21.32 -20.84
C GLU A 283 -23.94 20.71 -22.12
N SER A 284 -24.44 21.08 -23.29
CA SER A 284 -23.89 20.65 -24.58
C SER A 284 -22.44 21.12 -24.81
N VAL A 285 -22.08 22.31 -24.30
CA VAL A 285 -20.71 22.83 -24.36
C VAL A 285 -19.79 22.03 -23.45
N ARG A 286 -20.26 21.65 -22.24
CA ARG A 286 -19.47 20.77 -21.35
C ARG A 286 -19.21 19.41 -22.02
N ARG A 287 -20.26 18.81 -22.58
CA ARG A 287 -20.20 17.48 -23.23
C ARG A 287 -19.33 17.42 -24.47
N SER A 288 -19.13 18.55 -25.16
CA SER A 288 -18.28 18.60 -26.33
C SER A 288 -16.78 18.61 -25.99
N ILE A 289 -16.41 18.78 -24.71
CA ILE A 289 -15.00 18.84 -24.29
C ILE A 289 -14.49 17.42 -24.04
N HIS A 290 -13.71 16.91 -24.98
CA HIS A 290 -13.03 15.63 -24.88
C HIS A 290 -11.54 15.85 -24.61
N TRP A 291 -11.17 15.69 -23.33
CA TRP A 291 -9.79 15.86 -22.89
C TRP A 291 -9.30 14.69 -22.03
N GLN A 292 -8.45 13.85 -22.61
CA GLN A 292 -7.65 12.89 -21.87
C GLN A 292 -6.55 13.61 -21.09
N GLY A 293 -6.46 13.33 -19.78
CA GLY A 293 -5.41 13.84 -18.92
C GLY A 293 -4.02 13.33 -19.29
N LEU A 294 -3.00 14.15 -19.07
CA LEU A 294 -1.61 13.84 -19.43
C LEU A 294 -0.89 12.91 -18.46
N LEU A 295 -1.54 12.49 -17.37
CA LEU A 295 -0.99 11.56 -16.39
C LEU A 295 -1.66 10.20 -16.43
N SER A 296 -0.83 9.16 -16.45
CA SER A 296 -1.22 7.76 -16.29
C SER A 296 -0.74 7.24 -14.95
N PHE A 297 -1.69 6.79 -14.14
CA PHE A 297 -1.44 6.19 -12.83
C PHE A 297 -1.40 4.67 -12.99
N GLU A 298 -0.35 4.06 -12.45
CA GLU A 298 -0.23 2.59 -12.37
C GLU A 298 -1.07 2.07 -11.19
N ASP A 299 -1.38 0.78 -11.20
CA ASP A 299 -1.94 0.10 -10.03
C ASP A 299 -0.95 0.17 -8.86
N ALA A 300 -1.45 0.43 -7.64
CA ALA A 300 -0.62 0.44 -6.45
C ALA A 300 -0.68 -0.91 -5.75
N TRP A 301 0.50 -1.51 -5.55
CA TRP A 301 0.67 -2.83 -4.95
C TRP A 301 1.26 -2.68 -3.55
N PRO A 302 0.80 -3.48 -2.57
CA PRO A 302 1.51 -3.60 -1.32
C PRO A 302 2.81 -4.37 -1.51
N ASP A 303 3.76 -4.18 -0.60
CA ASP A 303 4.97 -4.98 -0.55
C ASP A 303 4.68 -6.43 -0.14
N ASN A 304 5.73 -7.26 -0.15
CA ASN A 304 5.61 -8.67 0.21
C ASN A 304 5.38 -8.93 1.70
N THR A 305 5.22 -7.89 2.53
CA THR A 305 4.82 -8.04 3.94
C THR A 305 3.31 -8.05 4.11
N ALA A 306 2.56 -7.73 3.04
CA ALA A 306 1.11 -7.70 3.02
C ALA A 306 0.46 -8.94 3.66
N GLU A 307 -0.52 -8.68 4.52
CA GLU A 307 -1.40 -9.70 5.08
C GLU A 307 -2.85 -9.26 4.94
N LEU A 308 -3.75 -10.22 4.75
CA LEU A 308 -5.19 -9.97 4.74
C LEU A 308 -5.73 -10.20 6.16
N MET A 309 -6.85 -9.57 6.47
CA MET A 309 -7.59 -9.77 7.71
C MET A 309 -9.08 -9.93 7.41
N VAL A 310 -9.78 -10.57 8.34
CA VAL A 310 -11.25 -10.62 8.29
C VAL A 310 -11.78 -9.54 9.20
N ASP A 311 -12.63 -8.70 8.65
CA ASP A 311 -13.33 -7.65 9.35
C ASP A 311 -14.84 -7.89 9.32
N ILE A 312 -15.59 -7.12 10.10
CA ILE A 312 -17.02 -7.29 10.32
C ILE A 312 -17.77 -5.97 10.12
N MET A 313 -18.91 -6.03 9.45
CA MET A 313 -19.85 -4.93 9.33
C MET A 313 -21.24 -5.40 9.74
N ASN A 314 -21.90 -4.63 10.61
CA ASN A 314 -23.25 -4.90 11.05
C ASN A 314 -24.16 -3.74 10.61
N PRO A 315 -24.82 -3.81 9.44
CA PRO A 315 -25.84 -2.82 9.09
C PRO A 315 -27.04 -2.96 10.04
N HIS A 316 -27.43 -1.85 10.68
CA HIS A 316 -28.52 -1.82 11.68
C HIS A 316 -29.89 -1.43 11.11
N HIS A 317 -29.98 -1.03 9.83
CA HIS A 317 -31.22 -0.48 9.24
C HIS A 317 -31.47 -1.01 7.82
N LYS A 318 -31.29 -2.32 7.61
CA LYS A 318 -31.40 -2.90 6.26
C LYS A 318 -32.83 -2.75 5.72
N GLU A 319 -33.83 -2.99 6.56
CA GLU A 319 -35.24 -2.92 6.17
C GLU A 319 -35.69 -1.49 5.86
N TYR A 320 -35.16 -0.50 6.59
CA TYR A 320 -35.36 0.92 6.29
C TYR A 320 -34.77 1.33 4.94
N TYR A 321 -33.52 0.94 4.64
CA TYR A 321 -32.90 1.26 3.34
C TYR A 321 -33.58 0.53 2.17
N GLU A 322 -34.22 -0.61 2.42
CA GLU A 322 -35.05 -1.33 1.45
C GLU A 322 -36.48 -0.75 1.35
N GLY A 323 -36.81 0.29 2.12
CA GLY A 323 -38.12 0.97 2.11
C GLY A 323 -39.26 0.16 2.73
N LYS A 324 -38.95 -0.86 3.54
CA LYS A 324 -39.93 -1.79 4.12
C LYS A 324 -40.47 -1.32 5.46
N THR A 325 -39.67 -0.62 6.25
CA THR A 325 -39.99 -0.20 7.62
C THR A 325 -39.46 1.20 7.91
N THR A 326 -39.97 1.85 8.97
CA THR A 326 -39.38 3.08 9.52
C THR A 326 -38.06 2.78 10.25
N PRO A 327 -37.12 3.73 10.38
CA PRO A 327 -35.85 3.45 11.04
C PRO A 327 -36.06 3.36 12.56
N HIS A 328 -35.81 2.20 13.14
CA HIS A 328 -35.83 1.99 14.59
C HIS A 328 -34.62 1.13 15.00
N ASP A 329 -33.98 1.46 16.14
CA ASP A 329 -32.78 0.80 16.66
C ASP A 329 -33.02 -0.60 17.26
N ALA A 330 -34.15 -1.24 16.92
CA ALA A 330 -34.57 -2.54 17.45
C ALA A 330 -34.28 -3.72 16.50
N GLU A 331 -33.68 -3.46 15.33
CA GLU A 331 -33.32 -4.51 14.36
C GLU A 331 -32.14 -5.37 14.87
N ASN A 332 -32.23 -6.68 14.67
CA ASN A 332 -31.13 -7.59 14.98
C ASN A 332 -29.95 -7.35 14.03
N PRO A 333 -28.73 -7.09 14.53
CA PRO A 333 -27.58 -6.89 13.65
C PRO A 333 -27.23 -8.19 12.93
N VAL A 334 -27.21 -8.14 11.60
CA VAL A 334 -26.74 -9.27 10.77
C VAL A 334 -25.25 -9.07 10.49
N PRO A 335 -24.35 -9.86 11.09
CA PRO A 335 -22.91 -9.67 10.92
C PRO A 335 -22.47 -10.08 9.50
N ILE A 336 -21.89 -9.13 8.77
CA ILE A 336 -21.35 -9.34 7.44
C ILE A 336 -19.82 -9.30 7.51
N PHE A 337 -19.20 -10.47 7.41
CA PHE A 337 -17.74 -10.59 7.39
C PHE A 337 -17.19 -10.32 5.99
N PHE A 338 -16.07 -9.59 5.90
CA PHE A 338 -15.41 -9.28 4.63
C PHE A 338 -13.88 -9.26 4.80
N LEU A 339 -13.15 -9.32 3.68
CA LEU A 339 -11.69 -9.21 3.68
C LEU A 339 -11.27 -7.74 3.65
N ALA A 340 -10.20 -7.43 4.38
CA ALA A 340 -9.44 -6.20 4.26
C ALA A 340 -7.95 -6.52 4.23
N LEU A 341 -7.13 -5.60 3.71
CA LEU A 341 -5.70 -5.65 3.92
C LEU A 341 -5.38 -5.14 5.33
N ALA A 342 -4.55 -5.85 6.06
CA ALA A 342 -4.11 -5.45 7.38
C ALA A 342 -3.15 -4.24 7.30
N PRO A 343 -3.16 -3.35 8.30
CA PRO A 343 -2.16 -2.27 8.42
C PRO A 343 -0.72 -2.79 8.49
N GLY A 344 0.24 -1.92 8.16
CA GLY A 344 1.68 -2.14 8.34
C GLY A 344 2.46 -2.45 7.07
N THR A 345 1.77 -2.71 5.95
CA THR A 345 2.43 -2.90 4.64
C THR A 345 2.65 -1.57 3.93
N VAL A 346 3.75 -1.48 3.18
CA VAL A 346 4.10 -0.32 2.36
C VAL A 346 3.55 -0.49 0.95
N PHE A 347 2.94 0.57 0.41
CA PHE A 347 2.53 0.65 -0.98
C PHE A 347 3.46 1.55 -1.78
N THR A 348 3.71 1.18 -3.03
CA THR A 348 4.36 2.06 -4.00
C THR A 348 3.31 2.64 -4.95
N PHE A 349 3.23 3.97 -5.02
CA PHE A 349 2.39 4.72 -5.95
C PHE A 349 3.25 5.27 -7.07
N GLN A 350 2.81 5.09 -8.32
CA GLN A 350 3.57 5.51 -9.51
C GLN A 350 2.67 6.21 -10.51
N CYS A 351 3.20 7.27 -11.12
CA CYS A 351 2.54 8.03 -12.15
C CYS A 351 3.54 8.46 -13.23
N ARG A 352 3.19 8.24 -14.49
CA ARG A 352 3.98 8.63 -15.66
C ARG A 352 3.28 9.69 -16.49
N ALA A 353 4.07 10.58 -17.07
CA ALA A 353 3.58 11.53 -18.05
C ALA A 353 3.37 10.83 -19.41
N LEU A 354 2.24 11.09 -20.07
CA LEU A 354 1.96 10.58 -21.41
C LEU A 354 2.72 11.38 -22.48
N PRO A 355 3.15 10.71 -23.58
CA PRO A 355 3.73 11.41 -24.73
C PRO A 355 2.69 12.29 -25.44
N GLY A 356 3.16 13.27 -26.22
CA GLY A 356 2.31 14.21 -26.97
C GLY A 356 2.09 15.57 -26.28
N ARG A 357 1.32 16.45 -26.94
CA ARG A 357 0.91 17.80 -26.50
C ARG A 357 2.04 18.69 -25.97
N SER A 358 3.10 18.84 -26.76
CA SER A 358 4.28 19.66 -26.45
C SER A 358 3.92 21.11 -26.10
N ASN A 359 2.92 21.70 -26.76
CA ASN A 359 2.51 23.09 -26.58
C ASN A 359 2.10 23.41 -25.13
N ILE A 360 1.46 22.47 -24.44
CA ILE A 360 1.00 22.67 -23.06
C ILE A 360 2.07 22.28 -22.03
N LYS A 361 2.96 21.35 -22.37
CA LYS A 361 3.92 20.78 -21.39
C LYS A 361 4.79 21.83 -20.72
N ASN A 362 5.15 22.89 -21.43
CA ASN A 362 5.96 23.99 -20.88
C ASN A 362 5.19 24.80 -19.83
N GLU A 363 3.87 24.89 -19.95
CA GLU A 363 3.01 25.69 -19.07
C GLU A 363 2.59 24.93 -17.79
N ILE A 364 2.81 23.62 -17.73
CA ILE A 364 2.42 22.78 -16.57
C ILE A 364 3.30 23.08 -15.34
N GLY A 365 4.56 23.45 -15.56
CA GLY A 365 5.54 23.58 -14.49
C GLY A 365 5.88 22.24 -13.82
N ASP A 366 6.24 22.30 -12.53
CA ASP A 366 6.64 21.13 -11.74
C ASP A 366 5.43 20.33 -11.24
N TRP A 367 4.90 19.48 -12.12
CA TRP A 367 3.78 18.59 -11.82
C TRP A 367 4.10 17.52 -10.78
N LYS A 368 5.37 17.17 -10.56
CA LYS A 368 5.74 16.16 -9.56
C LYS A 368 5.53 16.70 -8.16
N THR A 369 5.98 17.94 -7.90
CA THR A 369 5.70 18.63 -6.63
C THR A 369 4.20 18.85 -6.42
N LEU A 370 3.43 19.08 -7.50
CA LEU A 370 1.96 19.10 -7.40
C LEU A 370 1.39 17.76 -6.95
N LEU A 371 1.88 16.64 -7.48
CA LEU A 371 1.47 15.31 -7.03
C LEU A 371 1.89 15.01 -5.59
N ASP A 372 3.08 15.45 -5.15
CA ASP A 372 3.49 15.30 -3.74
C ASP A 372 2.50 15.99 -2.79
N LYS A 373 2.08 17.21 -3.14
CA LYS A 373 1.06 17.95 -2.38
C LYS A 373 -0.29 17.24 -2.38
N ALA A 374 -0.74 16.76 -3.54
CA ALA A 374 -1.99 16.01 -3.64
C ALA A 374 -1.93 14.70 -2.85
N PHE A 375 -0.79 14.01 -2.87
CA PHE A 375 -0.58 12.76 -2.15
C PHE A 375 -0.59 12.96 -0.64
N CYS A 376 0.16 13.95 -0.13
CA CYS A 376 0.15 14.32 1.29
C CYS A 376 -1.28 14.69 1.75
N TYR A 377 -2.00 15.47 0.94
CA TYR A 377 -3.39 15.81 1.24
C TYR A 377 -4.29 14.57 1.27
N ALA A 378 -4.18 13.69 0.27
CA ALA A 378 -4.95 12.47 0.19
C ALA A 378 -4.72 11.54 1.39
N MET A 379 -3.47 11.35 1.81
CA MET A 379 -3.12 10.54 2.98
C MET A 379 -3.71 11.10 4.28
N LYS A 380 -3.80 12.43 4.40
CA LYS A 380 -4.29 13.08 5.62
C LYS A 380 -5.81 13.18 5.70
N TRP A 381 -6.48 13.39 4.57
CA TRP A 381 -7.89 13.81 4.56
C TRP A 381 -8.83 12.92 3.77
N LEU A 382 -8.34 12.12 2.81
CA LEU A 382 -9.20 11.35 1.92
C LEU A 382 -9.12 9.84 2.17
N GLY A 383 -7.92 9.29 2.28
CA GLY A 383 -7.68 7.84 2.24
C GLY A 383 -7.89 7.23 0.84
N PHE A 384 -7.57 5.94 0.71
CA PHE A 384 -7.70 5.17 -0.52
C PHE A 384 -8.64 3.97 -0.33
N GLY A 385 -9.34 3.57 -1.41
CA GLY A 385 -10.25 2.43 -1.36
C GLY A 385 -11.65 2.80 -0.84
N ALA A 386 -12.33 1.83 -0.25
CA ALA A 386 -13.70 1.93 0.25
C ALA A 386 -13.72 2.23 1.76
N LYS A 387 -14.87 2.70 2.25
CA LYS A 387 -15.11 2.97 3.69
C LYS A 387 -14.16 4.00 4.32
N THR A 388 -13.61 4.91 3.52
CA THR A 388 -12.71 5.97 4.00
C THR A 388 -13.36 6.90 5.02
N ALA A 389 -14.67 7.16 4.90
CA ALA A 389 -15.43 7.98 5.85
C ALA A 389 -15.47 7.40 7.28
N VAL A 390 -15.25 6.10 7.45
CA VAL A 390 -15.15 5.44 8.77
C VAL A 390 -13.70 5.04 9.09
N GLY A 391 -12.72 5.60 8.37
CA GLY A 391 -11.30 5.50 8.69
C GLY A 391 -10.53 4.36 7.98
N TYR A 392 -11.10 3.69 6.97
CA TYR A 392 -10.35 2.70 6.19
C TYR A 392 -9.40 3.38 5.19
N GLY A 393 -8.35 2.66 4.82
CA GLY A 393 -7.42 3.05 3.76
C GLY A 393 -6.62 4.34 4.04
N GLN A 394 -6.33 4.62 5.31
CA GLN A 394 -5.45 5.71 5.73
C GLN A 394 -3.99 5.29 5.60
N PHE A 395 -3.16 6.26 5.20
CA PHE A 395 -1.74 6.08 4.95
C PHE A 395 -0.92 7.14 5.69
N LYS A 396 0.35 6.83 5.96
CA LYS A 396 1.35 7.82 6.38
C LYS A 396 2.58 7.75 5.49
N GLU A 397 3.37 8.82 5.50
CA GLU A 397 4.67 8.82 4.84
C GLU A 397 5.55 7.69 5.39
N ASN A 398 6.24 6.98 4.50
CA ASN A 398 7.23 6.00 4.89
C ASN A 398 8.55 6.73 5.24
N ASP A 399 8.93 6.72 6.52
CA ASP A 399 10.14 7.41 7.01
C ASP A 399 11.45 6.85 6.42
N GLN A 400 11.40 5.68 5.78
CA GLN A 400 12.51 5.14 4.99
C GLN A 400 12.63 5.92 3.67
N LYS A 401 13.44 6.98 3.68
CA LYS A 401 13.72 7.87 2.54
C LYS A 401 13.95 7.11 1.21
N ILE A 402 13.23 7.58 0.20
CA ILE A 402 13.27 7.21 -1.22
C ILE A 402 14.71 7.07 -1.77
N CYS A 403 15.04 5.89 -2.32
CA CYS A 403 16.05 5.77 -3.38
C CYS A 403 15.48 6.42 -4.66
N ARG A 404 15.94 7.61 -5.01
CA ARG A 404 15.66 8.20 -6.33
C ARG A 404 16.38 7.34 -7.39
N PRO A 405 15.79 7.11 -8.58
CA PRO A 405 16.46 6.36 -9.65
C PRO A 405 17.76 7.09 -10.05
N GLY A 406 18.92 6.49 -9.73
CA GLY A 406 20.24 7.09 -9.97
C GLY A 406 21.25 6.94 -8.81
N SER A 407 20.83 6.43 -7.65
CA SER A 407 21.75 6.06 -6.56
C SER A 407 22.10 4.58 -6.68
N PRO A 408 23.38 4.16 -6.67
CA PRO A 408 23.70 2.73 -6.61
C PRO A 408 23.08 2.16 -5.34
N SER A 409 22.21 1.16 -5.51
CA SER A 409 21.65 0.39 -4.39
C SER A 409 22.82 -0.16 -3.56
N PRO A 410 22.90 0.09 -2.25
CA PRO A 410 23.77 -0.68 -1.39
C PRO A 410 23.32 -2.14 -1.48
N ALA A 411 24.24 -3.00 -1.89
CA ALA A 411 24.01 -4.43 -2.04
C ALA A 411 23.15 -4.98 -0.89
N GLU A 412 22.10 -5.73 -1.25
CA GLU A 412 21.20 -6.45 -0.34
C GLU A 412 21.95 -7.51 0.48
N ASN A 413 22.70 -7.08 1.49
CA ASN A 413 23.32 -7.95 2.49
C ASN A 413 23.61 -7.15 3.77
N ASP A 414 22.57 -6.60 4.42
CA ASP A 414 22.70 -6.25 5.86
C ASP A 414 21.40 -5.96 6.63
N SER A 415 20.22 -6.00 6.01
CA SER A 415 18.96 -5.61 6.67
C SER A 415 18.45 -6.58 7.76
N ARG A 416 19.06 -7.78 7.89
CA ARG A 416 18.79 -8.71 9.02
C ARG A 416 19.59 -8.41 10.29
N ALA A 417 20.61 -7.56 10.25
CA ALA A 417 21.48 -7.29 11.40
C ALA A 417 20.93 -6.21 12.36
N GLN A 418 20.02 -5.35 11.91
CA GLN A 418 19.52 -4.21 12.69
C GLN A 418 18.33 -4.52 13.61
N HIS A 419 17.56 -5.60 13.37
CA HIS A 419 16.35 -5.91 14.16
C HIS A 419 16.60 -6.55 15.55
N ASN A 420 17.86 -6.79 15.94
CA ASN A 420 18.22 -7.38 17.25
C ASN A 420 19.15 -6.49 18.10
N GLN A 421 19.21 -5.19 17.81
CA GLN A 421 20.05 -4.25 18.54
C GLN A 421 19.24 -3.48 19.60
N GLU A 422 19.78 -3.38 20.81
CA GLU A 422 19.24 -2.62 21.94
C GLU A 422 20.27 -1.54 22.31
N THR A 423 19.81 -0.33 22.63
CA THR A 423 20.70 0.78 23.05
C THR A 423 20.59 0.98 24.55
N TRP A 424 21.73 0.96 25.24
CA TRP A 424 21.85 1.24 26.67
C TRP A 424 22.41 2.65 26.87
N PHE A 425 21.62 3.54 27.45
CA PHE A 425 21.97 4.97 27.55
C PHE A 425 22.85 5.33 28.76
N ASP A 426 22.94 4.45 29.76
CA ASP A 426 23.71 4.67 31.00
C ASP A 426 24.51 3.40 31.37
N ALA A 427 25.40 2.96 30.47
CA ALA A 427 26.25 1.81 30.71
C ALA A 427 27.61 2.22 31.30
N TYR A 428 28.09 1.42 32.26
CA TYR A 428 29.46 1.48 32.78
C TYR A 428 30.35 0.52 31.99
N VAL A 429 31.38 1.04 31.32
CA VAL A 429 32.25 0.26 30.42
C VAL A 429 33.66 0.14 30.98
N THR A 430 34.17 -1.09 31.02
CA THR A 430 35.51 -1.44 31.52
C THR A 430 36.30 -2.21 30.47
N TYR A 431 37.64 -2.16 30.53
CA TYR A 431 38.53 -2.90 29.66
C TYR A 431 39.50 -3.77 30.47
N ASN A 432 39.62 -5.03 30.06
CA ASN A 432 40.53 -6.02 30.62
C ASN A 432 41.53 -6.48 29.55
N SER A 433 42.83 -6.39 29.85
CA SER A 433 43.90 -6.71 28.90
C SER A 433 44.27 -8.21 28.80
N GLY A 434 43.65 -9.09 29.59
CA GLY A 434 43.90 -10.53 29.55
C GLY A 434 43.15 -11.24 28.41
N GLY A 435 43.74 -12.28 27.81
CA GLY A 435 43.06 -13.18 26.87
C GLY A 435 42.66 -12.57 25.52
N GLY A 436 43.45 -11.65 24.96
CA GLY A 436 43.17 -11.02 23.66
C GLY A 436 42.44 -9.66 23.73
N GLY A 437 42.20 -9.16 24.95
CA GLY A 437 41.52 -7.89 25.20
C GLY A 437 40.00 -8.04 25.20
N LYS A 438 39.35 -7.60 26.27
CA LYS A 438 37.90 -7.69 26.46
C LYS A 438 37.35 -6.37 27.01
N ILE A 439 36.26 -5.87 26.45
CA ILE A 439 35.45 -4.81 27.07
C ILE A 439 34.15 -5.40 27.62
N GLU A 440 33.71 -4.88 28.76
CA GLU A 440 32.44 -5.25 29.39
C GLU A 440 31.63 -3.99 29.72
N ALA A 441 30.36 -4.00 29.34
CA ALA A 441 29.37 -2.95 29.61
C ALA A 441 28.32 -3.47 30.60
N THR A 442 28.05 -2.72 31.67
CA THR A 442 27.05 -3.06 32.68
C THR A 442 26.07 -1.90 32.88
N THR A 443 24.76 -2.16 32.86
CA THR A 443 23.73 -1.15 33.17
C THR A 443 23.43 -1.07 34.67
N SER A 444 22.82 0.04 35.12
CA SER A 444 22.31 0.18 36.50
C SER A 444 21.28 -0.89 36.89
N THR A 445 20.58 -1.46 35.89
CA THR A 445 19.60 -2.55 36.04
C THR A 445 20.23 -3.95 36.07
N GLY A 446 21.56 -4.06 35.98
CA GLY A 446 22.29 -5.33 36.09
C GLY A 446 22.46 -6.12 34.78
N LYS A 447 22.04 -5.58 33.63
CA LYS A 447 22.32 -6.20 32.32
C LYS A 447 23.81 -6.09 31.99
N LYS A 448 24.37 -7.12 31.36
CA LYS A 448 25.78 -7.20 30.98
C LYS A 448 25.95 -7.54 29.51
N ALA A 449 26.89 -6.87 28.84
CA ALA A 449 27.33 -7.17 27.49
C ALA A 449 28.85 -7.16 27.43
N ASP A 450 29.42 -7.93 26.53
CA ASP A 450 30.86 -8.00 26.33
C ASP A 450 31.27 -8.05 24.86
N LEU A 451 32.52 -7.69 24.60
CA LEU A 451 33.16 -7.82 23.30
C LEU A 451 34.62 -8.21 23.49
N ILE A 452 35.06 -9.23 22.75
CA ILE A 452 36.39 -9.83 22.86
C ILE A 452 37.16 -9.59 21.55
N GLY A 453 38.46 -9.31 21.69
CA GLY A 453 39.39 -9.11 20.59
C GLY A 453 39.70 -7.63 20.36
N LEU A 454 40.99 -7.28 20.46
CA LEU A 454 41.46 -5.89 20.34
C LEU A 454 41.02 -5.20 19.04
N ASP A 455 41.02 -5.90 17.91
CA ASP A 455 40.61 -5.35 16.61
C ASP A 455 39.11 -5.06 16.54
N ASN A 456 38.29 -5.93 17.15
CA ASN A 456 36.85 -5.73 17.26
C ASN A 456 36.54 -4.55 18.18
N ILE A 457 37.28 -4.44 19.30
CA ILE A 457 37.13 -3.33 20.25
C ILE A 457 37.48 -2.00 19.58
N LYS A 458 38.57 -1.94 18.81
CA LYS A 458 38.95 -0.71 18.09
C LYS A 458 37.89 -0.27 17.07
N LYS A 459 37.19 -1.22 16.43
CA LYS A 459 36.08 -0.93 15.50
C LYS A 459 34.80 -0.49 16.23
N ALA A 460 34.56 -1.01 17.43
CA ALA A 460 33.34 -0.76 18.18
C ALA A 460 33.35 0.56 18.97
N ILE A 461 34.52 1.16 19.23
CA ILE A 461 34.64 2.40 20.02
C ILE A 461 35.24 3.52 19.18
N SER A 462 34.80 4.77 19.40
CA SER A 462 35.31 5.95 18.67
C SER A 462 36.80 6.21 18.95
N GLU A 463 37.47 6.94 18.06
CA GLU A 463 38.88 7.35 18.23
C GLU A 463 39.12 8.13 19.53
N SER A 464 38.15 8.94 19.95
CA SER A 464 38.17 9.66 21.23
C SER A 464 38.21 8.73 22.45
N LEU A 465 37.65 7.53 22.33
CA LEU A 465 37.56 6.55 23.41
C LEU A 465 38.73 5.56 23.45
N HIS A 466 39.47 5.39 22.35
CA HIS A 466 40.64 4.50 22.31
C HIS A 466 41.66 4.87 23.39
N ASN A 467 42.01 6.15 23.50
CA ASN A 467 43.01 6.61 24.48
C ASN A 467 42.52 6.47 25.93
N LYS A 468 41.23 6.70 26.19
CA LYS A 468 40.68 6.59 27.56
C LYS A 468 40.58 5.14 28.01
N LEU A 469 40.04 4.27 27.16
CA LEU A 469 39.66 2.90 27.53
C LEU A 469 40.79 1.88 27.33
N LEU A 470 41.55 1.98 26.23
CA LEU A 470 42.60 1.01 25.89
C LEU A 470 43.99 1.40 26.41
N VAL A 471 44.34 2.69 26.31
CA VAL A 471 45.67 3.19 26.72
C VAL A 471 45.71 3.52 28.21
N ASN A 472 44.80 4.39 28.66
CA ASN A 472 44.75 4.84 30.06
C ASN A 472 44.03 3.86 30.99
N LYS A 473 43.39 2.81 30.44
CA LYS A 473 42.57 1.81 31.17
C LYS A 473 41.56 2.43 32.14
N LYS A 474 41.06 3.63 31.83
CA LYS A 474 40.07 4.33 32.65
C LYS A 474 38.66 3.86 32.26
N PRO A 475 37.82 3.47 33.22
CA PRO A 475 36.46 3.08 32.93
C PRO A 475 35.64 4.29 32.48
N ILE A 476 34.68 4.05 31.58
CA ILE A 476 33.75 5.08 31.09
C ILE A 476 32.45 4.96 31.88
N LYS A 477 32.04 6.06 32.50
CA LYS A 477 30.75 6.19 33.19
C LYS A 477 29.75 6.83 32.22
N ASN A 478 28.50 6.37 32.24
CA ASN A 478 27.39 6.88 31.43
C ASN A 478 27.65 6.85 29.91
N ALA A 479 28.14 5.71 29.40
CA ALA A 479 28.31 5.50 27.98
C ALA A 479 26.99 5.10 27.32
N VAL A 480 26.82 5.47 26.05
CA VAL A 480 25.77 4.93 25.19
C VAL A 480 26.33 3.70 24.49
N VAL A 481 25.77 2.53 24.78
CA VAL A 481 26.26 1.24 24.26
C VAL A 481 25.17 0.58 23.44
N ILE A 482 25.45 0.35 22.16
CA ILE A 482 24.60 -0.44 21.27
C ILE A 482 25.02 -1.89 21.42
N VAL A 483 24.09 -2.75 21.82
CA VAL A 483 24.32 -4.18 22.02
C VAL A 483 23.41 -5.01 21.11
N LYS A 484 23.87 -6.18 20.70
CA LYS A 484 23.08 -7.15 19.94
C LYS A 484 22.79 -8.35 20.83
N LYS A 485 21.53 -8.81 20.83
CA LYS A 485 21.16 -10.03 21.56
C LYS A 485 21.63 -11.27 20.79
N VAL A 486 22.46 -12.10 21.41
CA VAL A 486 22.98 -13.36 20.86
C VAL A 486 22.67 -14.49 21.84
N GLY A 487 21.56 -15.19 21.63
CA GLY A 487 21.05 -16.17 22.59
C GLY A 487 20.62 -15.52 23.91
N ASN A 488 21.19 -15.97 25.03
CA ASN A 488 20.95 -15.44 26.38
C ASN A 488 21.94 -14.35 26.82
N ARG A 489 22.90 -13.97 25.96
CA ARG A 489 23.90 -12.93 26.23
C ARG A 489 23.73 -11.74 25.28
N TYR A 490 24.32 -10.62 25.67
CA TYR A 490 24.42 -9.43 24.84
C TYR A 490 25.87 -9.23 24.40
N GLU A 491 26.07 -8.86 23.14
CA GLU A 491 27.38 -8.55 22.56
C GLU A 491 27.45 -7.06 22.20
N ILE A 492 28.55 -6.39 22.51
CA ILE A 492 28.69 -4.96 22.24
C ILE A 492 28.95 -4.74 20.74
N VAL A 493 28.10 -3.96 20.09
CA VAL A 493 28.24 -3.53 18.70
C VAL A 493 28.97 -2.20 18.62
N LYS A 494 28.60 -1.25 19.48
CA LYS A 494 29.17 0.10 19.48
C LYS A 494 29.16 0.73 20.87
N VAL A 495 30.19 1.53 21.20
CA VAL A 495 30.25 2.37 22.40
C VAL A 495 30.48 3.82 21.98
N GLU A 496 29.63 4.71 22.47
CA GLU A 496 29.67 6.14 22.23
C GLU A 496 29.72 6.91 23.56
N GLU A 497 30.38 8.07 23.56
CA GLU A 497 30.27 9.02 24.67
C GLU A 497 28.92 9.73 24.59
N LYS A 498 28.27 9.89 25.74
CA LYS A 498 27.07 10.72 25.86
C LYS A 498 27.49 12.17 25.61
N THR A 499 27.12 12.72 24.44
CA THR A 499 27.22 14.16 24.18
C THR A 499 26.30 14.89 25.16
N ASN A 500 26.88 15.78 25.96
CA ASN A 500 26.14 16.64 26.89
C ASN A 500 25.15 17.57 26.17
#